data_AF-A0A7D9I6W0-F1
#
_entry.id   AF-A0A7D9I6W0-F1
#
_cell.length_a   1.000
_cell.length_b   1.000
_cell.length_c   1.000
_cell.angle_alpha   90.00
_cell.angle_beta   90.00
_cell.angle_gamma   90.00
#
_symmetry.space_group_name_H-M   'P 1'
#
loop_
_entity.id
_entity.type
_entity.pdbx_description
1 polymer ?
#
loop_
_entity_poly.entity_id
_entity_poly.type
_entity_poly.pdbx_seq_one_letter_code
_entity_poly.pdbx_strand_id
1 'polypeptide(L)'
;MSCERSLQELNDLSKEIRSEGGVSIKNRVYLFKTYLSCFIGYDLIDWFIKTGHAQTGADAVKLGEDLLNANIIHHVLDRHHFRDHYLFYRFRQDDPPNDVNSGPNVASLKAECGAKFSWAKSPGFVFWCKHYYVLKNEDTTLYEFKTDLDSSPYQKYDLKDATVAVDNSADYCIALKLADLQMGSMWLNLVSSYPSSVLL
;
A
#
# COMPACT_ATOMS: atom_id res chain seq x y z
N MET A 1 12.81 -24.87 0.72
CA MET A 1 11.43 -24.61 1.16
C MET A 1 11.45 -23.44 2.13
N SER A 2 11.23 -22.22 1.64
CA SER A 2 11.08 -21.05 2.53
C SER A 2 9.65 -21.11 3.06
N CYS A 3 9.48 -21.41 4.35
CA CYS A 3 8.18 -21.27 5.00
C CYS A 3 7.84 -19.77 4.97
N GLU A 4 6.73 -19.42 4.34
CA GLU A 4 6.14 -18.08 4.47
C GLU A 4 5.67 -17.95 5.92
N ARG A 5 6.14 -16.92 6.64
CA ARG A 5 5.74 -16.71 8.04
C ARG A 5 4.24 -16.45 8.09
N SER A 6 3.56 -17.07 9.05
CA SER A 6 2.13 -16.87 9.21
C SER A 6 1.83 -15.46 9.73
N LEU A 7 0.67 -14.92 9.35
CA LEU A 7 0.22 -13.61 9.83
C LEU A 7 0.12 -13.55 11.36
N GLN A 8 -0.17 -14.68 12.02
CA GLN A 8 -0.22 -14.77 13.48
C GLN A 8 1.16 -14.53 14.10
N GLU A 9 2.20 -15.20 13.60
CA GLU A 9 3.58 -15.03 14.08
C GLU A 9 4.05 -13.57 13.91
N LEU A 10 3.72 -12.96 12.77
CA LEU A 10 4.07 -11.55 12.51
C LEU A 10 3.35 -10.58 13.47
N ASN A 11 2.09 -10.88 13.81
CA ASN A 11 1.35 -10.09 14.81
C ASN A 11 1.90 -10.25 16.22
N ASP A 12 2.35 -11.44 16.60
CA ASP A 12 2.96 -11.65 17.91
C ASP A 12 4.33 -10.97 17.99
N LEU A 13 5.14 -11.05 16.93
CA LEU A 13 6.37 -10.28 16.80
C LEU A 13 6.13 -8.76 16.90
N SER A 14 5.05 -8.25 16.30
CA SER A 14 4.66 -6.83 16.42
C SER A 14 4.49 -6.39 17.87
N LYS A 15 3.89 -7.25 18.72
CA LYS A 15 3.72 -6.95 20.15
C LYS A 15 5.06 -6.92 20.87
N GLU A 16 5.96 -7.84 20.54
CA GLU A 16 7.32 -7.88 21.11
C GLU A 16 8.13 -6.64 20.75
N ILE A 17 8.12 -6.23 19.47
CA ILE A 17 8.81 -5.01 19.02
C ILE A 17 8.33 -3.76 19.77
N ARG A 18 7.05 -3.73 20.17
CA ARG A 18 6.41 -2.62 20.90
C ARG A 18 6.53 -2.73 22.42
N SER A 19 6.99 -3.86 22.93
CA SER A 19 7.06 -4.13 24.38
C SER A 19 8.20 -3.36 25.05
N GLU A 20 8.28 -3.46 26.37
CA GLU A 20 9.42 -2.93 27.13
C GLU A 20 10.71 -3.64 26.70
N GLY A 21 11.73 -2.89 26.28
CA GLY A 21 12.95 -3.43 25.66
C GLY A 21 12.86 -3.63 24.13
N GLY A 22 11.72 -3.26 23.55
CA GLY A 22 11.50 -3.11 22.11
C GLY A 22 12.20 -1.90 21.48
N VAL A 23 11.78 -1.54 20.26
CA VAL A 23 12.33 -0.36 19.57
C VAL A 23 11.79 0.95 20.13
N SER A 24 12.55 2.04 19.96
CA SER A 24 12.14 3.37 20.44
C SER A 24 11.04 3.99 19.55
N ILE A 25 9.79 3.86 19.99
CA ILE A 25 8.63 4.50 19.36
C ILE A 25 8.42 5.89 19.97
N LYS A 26 8.54 6.96 19.17
CA LYS A 26 8.39 8.35 19.63
C LYS A 26 8.15 9.32 18.47
N ASN A 27 7.75 10.53 18.80
CA ASN A 27 7.63 11.62 17.83
C ASN A 27 9.02 12.07 17.38
N ARG A 28 9.20 12.31 16.07
CA ARG A 28 10.44 12.82 15.49
C ARG A 28 10.15 14.00 14.57
N VAL A 29 11.05 14.98 14.54
CA VAL A 29 10.94 16.13 13.64
C VAL A 29 11.99 15.99 12.54
N TYR A 30 11.56 16.16 11.29
CA TYR A 30 12.44 16.19 10.14
C TYR A 30 11.95 17.23 9.13
N LEU A 31 12.85 18.11 8.67
CA LEU A 31 12.53 19.23 7.76
C LEU A 31 11.27 20.01 8.17
N PHE A 32 11.23 20.47 9.42
CA PHE A 32 10.10 21.23 10.00
C PHE A 32 8.75 20.50 10.05
N LYS A 33 8.73 19.19 9.76
CA LYS A 33 7.54 18.33 9.89
C LYS A 33 7.71 17.37 11.07
N THR A 34 6.67 17.28 11.90
CA THR A 34 6.59 16.31 12.99
C THR A 34 5.94 15.01 12.51
N TYR A 35 6.61 13.89 12.75
CA TYR A 35 6.15 12.54 12.50
C TYR A 35 5.85 11.88 13.84
N LEU A 36 4.58 11.57 14.07
CA LEU A 36 4.12 10.98 15.33
C LEU A 36 4.39 9.48 15.41
N SER A 37 4.64 8.99 16.62
CA SER A 37 4.70 7.55 16.97
C SER A 37 5.50 6.70 15.98
N CYS A 38 6.68 7.16 15.58
CA CYS A 38 7.51 6.45 14.60
C CYS A 38 8.68 5.73 15.29
N PHE A 39 9.34 4.84 14.54
CA PHE A 39 10.62 4.21 14.86
C PHE A 39 11.53 4.31 13.62
N ILE A 40 12.82 3.99 13.75
CA ILE A 40 13.79 4.08 12.65
C ILE A 40 14.07 2.68 12.09
N GLY A 41 14.23 2.56 10.77
CA GLY A 41 14.47 1.29 10.09
C GLY A 41 15.67 0.52 10.64
N TYR A 42 16.85 1.15 10.72
CA TYR A 42 18.04 0.49 11.24
C TYR A 42 17.92 0.13 12.73
N ASP A 43 17.20 0.92 13.55
CA ASP A 43 16.95 0.57 14.97
C ASP A 43 16.19 -0.77 15.08
N LEU A 44 15.27 -1.04 14.14
CA LEU A 44 14.53 -2.30 14.09
C LEU A 44 15.40 -3.48 13.62
N ILE A 45 16.30 -3.25 12.65
CA ILE A 45 17.29 -4.24 12.21
C ILE A 45 18.19 -4.65 13.38
N ASP A 46 18.77 -3.66 14.07
CA ASP A 46 19.63 -3.87 15.22
C ASP A 46 18.89 -4.65 16.33
N TRP A 47 17.62 -4.31 16.55
CA TRP A 47 16.78 -5.04 17.50
C TRP A 47 16.58 -6.50 17.08
N PHE A 48 16.21 -6.78 15.82
CA PHE A 48 16.03 -8.16 15.33
C PHE A 48 17.27 -9.03 15.49
N ILE A 49 18.45 -8.46 15.23
CA ILE A 49 19.71 -9.19 15.37
C ILE A 49 20.02 -9.42 16.85
N LYS A 50 19.85 -8.39 17.68
CA LYS A 50 20.12 -8.47 19.12
C LYS A 50 19.23 -9.47 19.86
N THR A 51 17.96 -9.57 19.47
CA THR A 51 17.00 -10.51 20.08
C THR A 51 16.98 -11.89 19.40
N GLY A 52 17.71 -12.07 18.30
CA GLY A 52 17.87 -13.35 17.63
C GLY A 52 16.77 -13.71 16.64
N HIS A 53 15.88 -12.78 16.28
CA HIS A 53 14.88 -13.00 15.21
C HIS A 53 15.51 -13.01 13.80
N ALA A 54 16.71 -12.46 13.65
CA ALA A 54 17.49 -12.48 12.42
C ALA A 54 18.97 -12.77 12.70
N GLN A 55 19.63 -13.52 11.82
CA GLN A 55 21.05 -13.84 11.95
C GLN A 55 21.94 -12.83 11.23
N THR A 56 21.43 -12.23 10.15
CA THR A 56 22.14 -11.27 9.32
C THR A 56 21.29 -10.02 9.08
N GLY A 57 21.92 -8.92 8.68
CA GLY A 57 21.19 -7.72 8.25
C GLY A 57 20.25 -7.99 7.08
N ALA A 58 20.61 -8.88 6.16
CA ALA A 58 19.75 -9.26 5.04
C ALA A 58 18.49 -10.01 5.51
N ASP A 59 18.62 -10.93 6.47
CA ASP A 59 17.48 -11.64 7.05
C ASP A 59 16.57 -10.69 7.83
N ALA A 60 17.15 -9.71 8.52
CA ALA A 60 16.44 -8.68 9.25
C ALA A 60 15.65 -7.75 8.32
N VAL A 61 16.25 -7.35 7.18
CA VAL A 61 15.56 -6.58 6.14
C VAL A 61 14.37 -7.38 5.60
N LYS A 62 14.57 -8.66 5.26
CA LYS A 62 13.49 -9.53 4.80
C LYS A 62 12.36 -9.67 5.82
N LEU A 63 12.69 -9.82 7.10
CA LEU A 63 11.69 -9.87 8.17
C LEU A 63 10.91 -8.56 8.31
N GLY A 64 11.58 -7.41 8.16
CA GLY A 64 10.89 -6.12 8.12
C GLY A 64 10.03 -5.93 6.87
N GLU A 65 10.44 -6.47 5.71
CA GLU A 65 9.60 -6.54 4.51
C GLU A 65 8.37 -7.41 4.73
N ASP A 66 8.50 -8.56 5.39
CA ASP A 66 7.35 -9.42 5.74
C ASP A 66 6.34 -8.66 6.62
N LEU A 67 6.80 -7.90 7.64
CA LEU A 67 5.94 -7.06 8.48
C LEU A 67 5.27 -5.93 7.68
N LEU A 68 5.97 -5.35 6.71
CA LEU A 68 5.44 -4.30 5.83
C LEU A 68 4.37 -4.88 4.89
N ASN A 69 4.64 -6.02 4.26
CA ASN A 69 3.71 -6.71 3.36
C ASN A 69 2.47 -7.21 4.10
N ALA A 70 2.62 -7.62 5.36
CA ALA A 70 1.51 -7.97 6.25
C ALA A 70 0.73 -6.73 6.77
N ASN A 71 1.11 -5.52 6.35
CA ASN A 71 0.50 -4.26 6.77
C ASN A 71 0.48 -4.06 8.30
N ILE A 72 1.53 -4.52 8.98
CA ILE A 72 1.72 -4.32 10.43
C ILE A 72 2.49 -3.02 10.66
N ILE A 73 3.51 -2.78 9.85
CA ILE A 73 4.30 -1.56 9.82
C ILE A 73 4.25 -0.91 8.43
N HIS A 74 4.58 0.37 8.35
CA HIS A 74 4.72 1.07 7.08
C HIS A 74 5.70 2.23 7.20
N HIS A 75 6.24 2.69 6.07
CA HIS A 75 7.01 3.94 6.04
C HIS A 75 6.07 5.12 6.29
N VAL A 76 6.46 6.11 7.09
CA VAL A 76 5.57 7.22 7.50
C VAL A 76 5.03 8.11 6.35
N LEU A 77 5.54 7.94 5.12
CA LEU A 77 5.01 8.57 3.91
C LEU A 77 4.53 7.54 2.85
N ASP A 78 4.61 6.24 3.13
CA ASP A 78 4.24 5.15 2.22
C ASP A 78 4.99 5.18 0.86
N ARG A 79 6.26 5.63 0.83
CA ARG A 79 7.05 5.76 -0.41
C ARG A 79 8.25 4.81 -0.51
N HIS A 80 8.48 4.01 0.52
CA HIS A 80 9.69 3.19 0.62
C HIS A 80 9.32 1.81 1.16
N HIS A 81 9.89 0.79 0.53
CA HIS A 81 10.05 -0.54 1.13
C HIS A 81 10.88 -0.44 2.41
N PHE A 82 10.85 -1.53 3.19
CA PHE A 82 11.67 -1.63 4.37
C PHE A 82 13.16 -1.67 4.01
N ARG A 83 13.98 -0.87 4.70
CA ARG A 83 15.41 -0.70 4.44
C ARG A 83 16.14 -0.43 5.74
N ASP A 84 17.36 -0.97 5.81
CA ASP A 84 18.35 -0.63 6.82
C ASP A 84 18.93 0.78 6.56
N HIS A 85 18.17 1.80 6.96
CA HIS A 85 18.53 3.20 6.76
C HIS A 85 17.85 4.08 7.82
N TYR A 86 18.31 5.33 7.94
CA TYR A 86 17.62 6.40 8.67
C TYR A 86 16.32 6.80 7.94
N LEU A 87 15.32 5.93 7.98
CA LEU A 87 13.97 6.14 7.47
C LEU A 87 12.97 5.90 8.60
N PHE A 88 11.89 6.66 8.61
CA PHE A 88 10.88 6.56 9.66
C PHE A 88 9.78 5.60 9.25
N TYR A 89 9.47 4.69 10.16
CA TYR A 89 8.39 3.73 10.03
C TYR A 89 7.44 3.88 11.21
N ARG A 90 6.22 3.38 11.05
CA ARG A 90 5.17 3.42 12.07
C ARG A 90 4.38 2.12 12.04
N PHE A 91 3.84 1.72 13.18
CA PHE A 91 2.86 0.65 13.25
C PHE A 91 1.49 1.16 12.79
N ARG A 92 0.79 0.38 11.98
CA ARG A 92 -0.53 0.76 11.47
C ARG A 92 -1.56 1.08 12.56
N GLN A 93 -1.48 0.40 13.70
CA GLN A 93 -2.36 0.68 14.84
C GLN A 93 -2.09 2.04 15.53
N ASP A 94 -0.96 2.69 15.24
CA ASP A 94 -0.61 4.02 15.78
C ASP A 94 -0.88 5.15 14.76
N ASP A 95 -1.54 4.85 13.63
CA ASP A 95 -1.91 5.88 12.67
C ASP A 95 -2.86 6.90 13.30
N PRO A 96 -2.65 8.20 13.06
CA PRO A 96 -3.49 9.24 13.63
C PRO A 96 -4.93 9.06 13.13
N PRO A 97 -5.94 9.29 13.98
CA PRO A 97 -7.36 9.04 13.69
C PRO A 97 -7.94 9.87 12.52
N ASN A 98 -7.15 10.78 11.94
CA ASN A 98 -7.51 11.65 10.82
C ASN A 98 -6.59 11.47 9.61
N ASP A 99 -5.90 10.34 9.46
CA ASP A 99 -5.29 10.06 8.16
C ASP A 99 -6.44 9.84 7.17
N VAL A 100 -6.74 10.88 6.38
CA VAL A 100 -7.76 10.89 5.32
C VAL A 100 -7.49 9.78 4.29
N ASN A 101 -6.26 9.24 4.30
CA ASN A 101 -5.81 8.11 3.50
C ASN A 101 -6.11 6.76 4.16
N SER A 102 -6.69 6.66 5.37
CA SER A 102 -7.07 5.39 6.00
C SER A 102 -8.10 4.67 5.13
N GLY A 103 -7.61 3.85 4.23
CA GLY A 103 -8.32 3.08 3.23
C GLY A 103 -7.52 1.81 2.98
N PRO A 104 -8.08 0.86 2.22
CA PRO A 104 -7.45 -0.43 2.04
C PRO A 104 -6.07 -0.26 1.35
N ASN A 105 -5.05 -0.94 1.85
CA ASN A 105 -3.72 -0.92 1.24
C ASN A 105 -3.70 -1.68 -0.09
N VAL A 106 -2.77 -1.34 -0.99
CA VAL A 106 -2.69 -2.00 -2.31
C VAL A 106 -2.53 -3.52 -2.20
N ALA A 107 -1.76 -4.03 -1.23
CA ALA A 107 -1.56 -5.48 -1.05
C ALA A 107 -2.86 -6.21 -0.67
N SER A 108 -3.65 -5.64 0.23
CA SER A 108 -4.94 -6.17 0.69
C SER A 108 -5.96 -6.18 -0.43
N LEU A 109 -5.97 -5.13 -1.26
CA LEU A 109 -6.83 -5.09 -2.42
C LEU A 109 -6.36 -6.10 -3.47
N LYS A 110 -5.05 -6.21 -3.73
CA LYS A 110 -4.47 -7.20 -4.66
C LYS A 110 -4.81 -8.64 -4.27
N ALA A 111 -4.91 -8.92 -2.97
CA ALA A 111 -5.33 -10.22 -2.46
C ALA A 111 -6.86 -10.44 -2.54
N GLU A 112 -7.65 -9.40 -2.78
CA GLU A 112 -9.10 -9.47 -2.81
C GLU A 112 -9.61 -10.04 -4.15
N CYS A 113 -10.40 -11.12 -4.07
CA CYS A 113 -10.99 -11.76 -5.24
C CYS A 113 -11.98 -10.81 -5.94
N GLY A 114 -11.74 -10.53 -7.22
CA GLY A 114 -12.62 -9.69 -8.05
C GLY A 114 -12.25 -8.20 -8.10
N ALA A 115 -11.29 -7.74 -7.30
CA ALA A 115 -10.77 -6.37 -7.40
C ALA A 115 -10.18 -6.11 -8.80
N LYS A 116 -10.42 -4.91 -9.35
CA LYS A 116 -9.92 -4.48 -10.65
C LYS A 116 -8.78 -3.47 -10.48
N PHE A 117 -7.67 -3.70 -11.18
CA PHE A 117 -6.48 -2.87 -11.11
C PHE A 117 -6.23 -2.21 -12.45
N SER A 118 -5.93 -0.92 -12.43
CA SER A 118 -5.44 -0.17 -13.58
C SER A 118 -4.33 0.79 -13.15
N TRP A 119 -3.70 1.43 -14.12
CA TRP A 119 -2.78 2.53 -13.88
C TRP A 119 -3.03 3.61 -14.93
N ALA A 120 -2.84 4.88 -14.55
CA ALA A 120 -2.91 6.00 -15.47
C ALA A 120 -1.70 6.91 -15.29
N LYS A 121 -1.35 7.66 -16.34
CA LYS A 121 -0.33 8.70 -16.25
C LYS A 121 -1.01 10.04 -16.00
N SER A 122 -0.64 10.72 -14.93
CA SER A 122 -1.04 12.09 -14.66
C SER A 122 0.06 13.06 -15.14
N PRO A 123 -0.30 14.21 -15.74
CA PRO A 123 0.67 15.23 -16.08
C PRO A 123 1.23 15.85 -14.78
N GLY A 124 2.53 15.70 -14.55
CA GLY A 124 3.25 16.43 -13.51
C GLY A 124 3.87 17.71 -14.06
N PHE A 125 4.29 18.60 -13.16
CA PHE A 125 4.84 19.93 -13.51
C PHE A 125 6.09 19.86 -14.43
N VAL A 126 6.81 18.73 -14.44
CA VAL A 126 8.01 18.51 -15.29
C VAL A 126 8.10 17.09 -15.87
N PHE A 127 7.43 16.09 -15.27
CA PHE A 127 7.45 14.69 -15.73
C PHE A 127 6.07 14.05 -15.56
N TRP A 128 5.75 13.09 -16.42
CA TRP A 128 4.57 12.25 -16.27
C TRP A 128 4.72 11.32 -15.06
N CYS A 129 3.74 11.29 -14.16
CA CYS A 129 3.73 10.40 -13.01
C CYS A 129 2.76 9.23 -13.26
N LYS A 130 3.17 8.01 -12.94
CA LYS A 130 2.30 6.82 -13.04
C LYS A 130 1.57 6.64 -11.71
N HIS A 131 0.25 6.65 -11.75
CA HIS A 131 -0.62 6.38 -10.59
C HIS A 131 -1.33 5.05 -10.80
N TYR A 132 -1.65 4.37 -9.72
CA TYR A 132 -2.30 3.06 -9.67
C TYR A 132 -3.72 3.25 -9.16
N TYR A 133 -4.67 2.59 -9.79
CA TYR A 133 -6.09 2.70 -9.47
C TYR A 133 -6.64 1.32 -9.16
N VAL A 134 -7.41 1.23 -8.09
CA VAL A 134 -8.02 -0.02 -7.66
C VAL A 134 -9.49 0.20 -7.40
N LEU A 135 -10.32 -0.61 -8.05
CA LEU A 135 -11.75 -0.69 -7.78
C LEU A 135 -12.02 -1.98 -7.01
N LYS A 136 -12.49 -1.84 -5.78
CA LYS A 136 -12.84 -2.98 -4.92
C LYS A 136 -14.12 -3.65 -5.43
N ASN A 137 -14.21 -4.97 -5.31
CA ASN A 137 -15.38 -5.73 -5.78
C ASN A 137 -16.62 -5.31 -4.96
N GLU A 138 -17.75 -5.07 -5.62
CA GLU A 138 -19.01 -4.58 -5.01
C GLU A 138 -18.92 -3.20 -4.32
N ASP A 139 -17.79 -2.49 -4.42
CA ASP A 139 -17.60 -1.14 -3.91
C ASP A 139 -17.90 -0.11 -5.01
N THR A 140 -18.43 1.06 -4.64
CA THR A 140 -18.54 2.21 -5.56
C THR A 140 -17.35 3.15 -5.42
N THR A 141 -16.27 2.74 -4.75
CA THR A 141 -15.11 3.60 -4.50
C THR A 141 -13.92 3.21 -5.37
N LEU A 142 -13.40 4.16 -6.14
CA LEU A 142 -12.12 4.04 -6.83
C LEU A 142 -11.01 4.59 -5.93
N TYR A 143 -10.01 3.76 -5.66
CA TYR A 143 -8.85 4.10 -4.84
C TYR A 143 -7.67 4.42 -5.75
N GLU A 144 -7.07 5.60 -5.58
CA GLU A 144 -5.85 6.01 -6.27
C GLU A 144 -4.65 5.86 -5.34
N PHE A 145 -3.55 5.37 -5.88
CA PHE A 145 -2.28 5.18 -5.21
C PHE A 145 -1.15 5.75 -6.08
N LYS A 146 -0.14 6.34 -5.47
CA LYS A 146 1.07 6.80 -6.14
C LYS A 146 2.01 5.64 -6.49
N THR A 147 2.03 4.60 -5.66
CA THR A 147 2.83 3.40 -5.90
C THR A 147 2.02 2.14 -5.65
N ASP A 148 2.51 1.01 -6.15
CA ASP A 148 1.88 -0.31 -5.97
C ASP A 148 2.16 -0.94 -4.59
N LEU A 149 2.80 -0.17 -3.72
CA LEU A 149 3.18 -0.46 -2.34
C LEU A 149 2.49 0.46 -1.36
N ASP A 150 1.73 1.44 -1.87
CA ASP A 150 1.07 2.41 -1.03
C ASP A 150 0.10 1.67 -0.11
N SER A 151 0.38 1.80 1.18
CA SER A 151 -0.41 1.13 2.19
C SER A 151 -1.66 1.92 2.62
N SER A 152 -1.95 2.98 1.88
CA SER A 152 -3.13 3.83 1.98
C SER A 152 -3.42 4.52 0.63
N PRO A 153 -4.67 4.65 0.19
CA PRO A 153 -5.00 5.39 -1.03
C PRO A 153 -4.62 6.86 -0.90
N TYR A 154 -3.89 7.38 -1.88
CA TYR A 154 -3.60 8.80 -2.06
C TYR A 154 -4.88 9.63 -2.25
N GLN A 155 -5.86 9.08 -2.95
CA GLN A 155 -7.18 9.69 -3.13
C GLN A 155 -8.25 8.62 -3.26
N LYS A 156 -9.48 8.97 -2.89
CA LYS A 156 -10.66 8.12 -3.02
C LYS A 156 -11.71 8.88 -3.83
N TYR A 157 -12.38 8.19 -4.75
CA TYR A 157 -13.43 8.76 -5.57
C TYR A 157 -14.68 7.88 -5.47
N ASP A 158 -15.83 8.47 -5.11
CA ASP A 158 -17.12 7.77 -5.25
C ASP A 158 -17.51 7.78 -6.73
N LEU A 159 -17.71 6.60 -7.29
CA LEU A 159 -18.09 6.39 -8.69
C LEU A 159 -19.49 6.93 -8.99
N LYS A 160 -20.33 7.22 -7.99
CA LYS A 160 -21.59 7.94 -8.19
C LYS A 160 -21.37 9.32 -8.82
N ASP A 161 -20.20 9.91 -8.59
CA ASP A 161 -19.82 11.22 -9.12
C ASP A 161 -19.03 11.10 -10.45
N ALA A 162 -18.82 9.86 -10.94
CA ALA A 162 -18.09 9.61 -12.18
C ALA A 162 -19.02 9.65 -13.40
N THR A 163 -18.57 10.30 -14.47
CA THR A 163 -19.19 10.15 -15.79
C THR A 163 -18.55 8.97 -16.52
N VAL A 164 -19.35 7.97 -16.88
CA VAL A 164 -18.91 6.78 -17.62
C VAL A 164 -18.96 7.07 -19.12
N ALA A 165 -17.85 6.85 -19.84
CA ALA A 165 -17.79 6.85 -21.29
C ALA A 165 -17.30 5.47 -21.78
N VAL A 166 -17.95 4.93 -22.81
CA VAL A 166 -17.49 3.72 -23.50
C VAL A 166 -16.45 4.14 -24.53
N ASP A 167 -15.25 3.56 -24.46
CA ASP A 167 -14.21 3.80 -25.46
C ASP A 167 -14.21 2.65 -26.49
N ASN A 168 -14.58 2.95 -27.72
CA ASN A 168 -14.67 1.98 -28.81
C ASN A 168 -13.34 1.81 -29.56
N SER A 169 -12.25 2.49 -29.15
CA SER A 169 -10.95 2.38 -29.82
C SER A 169 -10.09 1.20 -29.34
N ALA A 170 -10.48 0.55 -28.24
CA ALA A 170 -9.83 -0.65 -27.72
C ALA A 170 -10.90 -1.65 -27.27
N ASP A 171 -10.71 -2.93 -27.58
CA ASP A 171 -11.66 -3.99 -27.23
C ASP A 171 -11.96 -3.99 -25.71
N TYR A 172 -13.22 -3.68 -25.35
CA TYR A 172 -13.83 -3.80 -24.02
C TYR A 172 -13.21 -2.96 -22.88
N CYS A 173 -13.04 -1.65 -23.07
CA CYS A 173 -12.65 -0.72 -22.00
C CYS A 173 -13.75 0.30 -21.65
N ILE A 174 -13.96 0.55 -20.35
CA ILE A 174 -14.79 1.65 -19.85
C ILE A 174 -13.87 2.78 -19.37
N ALA A 175 -14.07 3.98 -19.89
CA ALA A 175 -13.40 5.19 -19.44
C ALA A 175 -14.23 5.89 -18.36
N LEU A 176 -13.65 6.05 -17.17
CA LEU A 176 -14.25 6.87 -16.11
C LEU A 176 -13.68 8.29 -16.17
N LYS A 177 -14.57 9.28 -16.26
CA LYS A 177 -14.23 10.70 -16.14
C LYS A 177 -14.68 11.21 -14.77
N LEU A 178 -13.71 11.58 -13.94
CA LEU A 178 -13.91 12.19 -12.64
C LEU A 178 -13.48 13.67 -12.73
N ALA A 179 -14.25 14.59 -12.14
CA ALA A 179 -14.07 16.04 -12.35
C ALA A 179 -12.67 16.55 -11.92
N ASP A 180 -12.08 15.93 -10.89
CA ASP A 180 -10.75 16.31 -10.36
C ASP A 180 -9.59 15.60 -11.08
N LEU A 181 -9.88 14.62 -11.94
CA LEU A 181 -8.90 13.95 -12.79
C LEU A 181 -8.74 14.72 -14.10
N GLN A 182 -7.85 15.72 -14.11
CA GLN A 182 -7.51 16.43 -15.34
C GLN A 182 -6.67 15.55 -16.30
N MET A 183 -7.43 14.87 -17.17
CA MET A 183 -7.09 14.30 -18.49
C MET A 183 -6.43 12.91 -18.58
N GLY A 184 -7.02 12.14 -19.51
CA GLY A 184 -6.45 10.98 -20.20
C GLY A 184 -7.09 9.68 -19.76
N SER A 185 -8.16 9.27 -20.46
CA SER A 185 -8.93 8.02 -20.30
C SER A 185 -8.27 6.97 -19.39
N MET A 186 -8.86 6.69 -18.23
CA MET A 186 -8.47 5.52 -17.43
C MET A 186 -8.99 4.26 -18.13
N TRP A 187 -8.08 3.41 -18.61
CA TRP A 187 -8.42 2.14 -19.24
C TRP A 187 -8.65 1.10 -18.16
N LEU A 188 -9.91 0.86 -17.78
CA LEU A 188 -10.27 -0.29 -16.95
C LEU A 188 -10.42 -1.50 -17.87
N ASN A 189 -9.44 -2.41 -17.84
CA ASN A 189 -9.61 -3.75 -18.40
C ASN A 189 -10.63 -4.50 -17.54
N LEU A 190 -11.89 -4.43 -17.93
CA LEU A 190 -12.93 -5.29 -17.38
C LEU A 190 -12.73 -6.67 -18.00
N VAL A 191 -11.77 -7.44 -17.49
CA VAL A 191 -11.74 -8.87 -17.78
C VAL A 191 -13.02 -9.45 -17.19
N SER A 192 -13.99 -9.72 -18.06
CA SER A 192 -15.18 -10.50 -17.72
C SER A 192 -14.70 -11.90 -17.38
N SER A 193 -14.80 -12.27 -16.12
CA SER A 193 -14.69 -13.66 -15.70
C SER A 193 -15.94 -14.41 -16.18
N TYR A 194 -15.98 -14.78 -17.47
CA TYR A 194 -16.82 -15.88 -17.90
C TYR A 194 -16.02 -17.17 -17.76
N PRO A 195 -16.55 -18.20 -17.09
CA PRO A 195 -15.93 -19.51 -17.08
C PRO A 195 -15.96 -20.06 -18.51
N SER A 196 -14.83 -20.57 -18.97
CA SER A 196 -14.76 -21.36 -20.19
C SER A 196 -15.51 -22.67 -19.99
N SER A 197 -16.79 -22.70 -20.32
CA SER A 197 -17.54 -23.93 -20.56
C SER A 197 -18.77 -23.65 -21.43
N VAL A 198 -18.67 -24.05 -22.68
CA VAL A 198 -19.51 -25.06 -23.38
C VAL A 198 -19.35 -24.79 -24.88
N LEU A 199 -18.49 -25.59 -25.52
CA LEU A 199 -18.54 -25.82 -26.96
C LEU A 199 -19.68 -26.81 -27.22
N LEU A 200 -20.65 -26.39 -28.03
CA LEU A 200 -21.39 -27.26 -28.95
C LEU A 200 -21.25 -26.66 -30.35
#